data_AF-A0A7L4PHV3-F1
#
_entry.id   AF-A0A7L4PHV3-F1
#
_cell.length_a   1.000
_cell.length_b   1.000
_cell.length_c   1.000
_cell.angle_alpha   90.00
_cell.angle_beta   90.00
_cell.angle_gamma   90.00
#
_symmetry.space_group_name_H-M   'P 1'
#
loop_
_entity.id
_entity.type
_entity.pdbx_description
1 polymer ?
#
loop_
_entity_poly.entity_id
_entity_poly.type
_entity_poly.pdbx_seq_one_letter_code
_entity_poly.pdbx_strand_id
1 'polypeptide(L)'
;MTKKHRARVAWGITGSGDRLPQVVEVMSELRKQYEDTVDIRVYISKAGDQVIKYYKLFNDLEANFDKIWVEANANAPFLAGQIQVGRFEFLLLAPATSNTVAKISLRLADTLLTNAAIMAQKAGVPVYIMPSDLEEGSVVTRLPDGRDLQLTIRREDVEHVKRLQAMEGTFILKGAGDIPGMFRRHFG
;
A
#
# COMPACT_ATOMS: atom_id res chain seq x y z
N MET A 1 -28.44 16.99 9.33
CA MET A 1 -27.03 16.83 9.74
C MET A 1 -26.18 16.69 8.48
N THR A 2 -25.46 17.73 8.08
CA THR A 2 -24.54 17.69 6.93
C THR A 2 -23.40 16.74 7.25
N LYS A 3 -23.22 15.67 6.46
CA LYS A 3 -22.07 14.77 6.59
C LYS A 3 -20.78 15.60 6.56
N LYS A 4 -20.06 15.64 7.68
CA LYS A 4 -18.72 16.24 7.78
C LYS A 4 -17.86 15.57 6.71
N HIS A 5 -17.24 16.35 5.82
CA HIS A 5 -16.44 15.80 4.74
C HIS A 5 -15.16 15.18 5.33
N ARG A 6 -15.10 13.84 5.42
CA ARG A 6 -13.90 13.11 5.82
C ARG A 6 -12.85 13.15 4.70
N ALA A 7 -11.62 13.48 5.05
CA ALA A 7 -10.46 13.31 4.17
C ALA A 7 -10.37 11.84 3.76
N ARG A 8 -9.90 11.54 2.54
CA ARG A 8 -9.88 10.16 2.04
C ARG A 8 -8.44 9.72 1.80
N VAL A 9 -8.16 8.49 2.20
CA VAL A 9 -6.86 7.84 1.97
C VAL A 9 -7.08 6.57 1.18
N ALA A 10 -6.27 6.36 0.13
CA ALA A 10 -6.23 5.10 -0.58
C ALA A 10 -5.10 4.23 0.00
N TRP A 11 -5.43 3.03 0.45
CA TRP A 11 -4.45 2.05 0.91
C TRP A 11 -4.47 0.83 -0.02
N GLY A 12 -3.36 0.64 -0.75
CA GLY A 12 -3.11 -0.45 -1.65
C GLY A 12 -2.34 -1.60 -0.99
N ILE A 13 -2.84 -2.83 -1.16
CA ILE A 13 -2.16 -4.06 -0.73
C ILE A 13 -1.75 -4.88 -1.96
N THR A 14 -0.45 -5.14 -2.09
CA THR A 14 0.10 -6.00 -3.15
C THR A 14 0.23 -7.46 -2.69
N GLY A 15 0.66 -8.36 -3.57
CA GLY A 15 0.89 -9.77 -3.28
C GLY A 15 2.11 -10.06 -2.40
N SER A 16 2.35 -9.29 -1.35
CA SER A 16 3.44 -9.51 -0.39
C SER A 16 2.90 -9.97 0.95
N GLY A 17 3.47 -11.04 1.48
CA GLY A 17 3.26 -11.47 2.86
C GLY A 17 4.17 -10.77 3.87
N ASP A 18 5.23 -10.09 3.41
CA ASP A 18 6.18 -9.40 4.28
C ASP A 18 5.47 -8.38 5.17
N ARG A 19 5.57 -8.60 6.48
CA ARG A 19 4.98 -7.78 7.55
C ARG A 19 3.48 -7.48 7.38
N LEU A 20 2.77 -8.29 6.59
CA LEU A 20 1.36 -8.05 6.26
C LEU A 20 0.47 -8.01 7.52
N PRO A 21 0.58 -8.94 8.50
CA PRO A 21 -0.20 -8.87 9.73
C PRO A 21 0.01 -7.56 10.49
N GLN A 22 1.26 -7.11 10.63
CA GLN A 22 1.61 -5.88 11.34
C GLN A 22 1.05 -4.63 10.63
N VAL A 23 1.05 -4.61 9.29
CA VAL A 23 0.45 -3.51 8.53
C VAL A 23 -1.07 -3.47 8.75
N VAL A 24 -1.74 -4.63 8.70
CA VAL A 24 -3.20 -4.70 8.92
C VAL A 24 -3.57 -4.23 10.33
N GLU A 25 -2.80 -4.64 11.33
CA GLU A 25 -2.97 -4.20 12.72
C GLU A 25 -2.85 -2.68 12.84
N VAL A 26 -1.71 -2.11 12.40
CA VAL A 26 -1.46 -0.66 12.44
C VAL A 26 -2.52 0.14 11.70
N MET A 27 -2.93 -0.31 10.51
CA MET A 27 -3.96 0.36 9.73
C MET A 27 -5.33 0.29 10.41
N SER A 28 -5.65 -0.80 11.11
CA SER A 28 -6.89 -0.95 11.87
C SER A 28 -6.94 -0.03 13.08
N GLU A 29 -5.81 0.14 13.77
CA GLU A 29 -5.66 1.13 14.86
C GLU A 29 -5.84 2.55 14.34
N LEU A 30 -5.19 2.89 13.22
CA LEU A 30 -5.31 4.22 12.60
C LEU A 30 -6.74 4.49 12.12
N ARG A 31 -7.44 3.49 11.58
CA ARG A 31 -8.86 3.61 11.22
C ARG A 31 -9.71 4.01 12.41
N LYS A 32 -9.47 3.44 13.59
CA LYS A 32 -10.17 3.77 14.85
C LYS A 32 -9.77 5.16 15.33
N GLN A 33 -8.47 5.46 15.35
CA GLN A 33 -7.94 6.73 15.82
C GLN A 33 -8.46 7.94 15.02
N TYR A 34 -8.62 7.80 13.71
CA TYR A 34 -9.04 8.89 12.81
C TYR A 34 -10.47 8.72 12.27
N GLU A 35 -11.34 7.97 12.97
CA GLU A 35 -12.65 7.59 12.42
C GLU A 35 -13.60 8.76 12.15
N ASP A 36 -13.42 9.90 12.82
CA ASP A 36 -14.25 11.09 12.59
C ASP A 36 -13.74 11.97 11.44
N THR A 37 -12.49 11.80 11.02
CA THR A 37 -11.79 12.73 10.13
C THR A 37 -11.29 12.09 8.83
N VAL A 38 -10.95 10.80 8.84
CA VAL A 38 -10.31 10.10 7.71
C VAL A 38 -11.09 8.86 7.29
N ASP A 39 -11.45 8.76 6.02
CA ASP A 39 -12.07 7.60 5.36
C ASP A 39 -10.97 6.78 4.65
N ILE A 40 -10.49 5.71 5.28
CA ILE A 40 -9.49 4.81 4.70
C ILE A 40 -10.18 3.81 3.76
N ARG A 41 -9.69 3.74 2.53
CA ARG A 41 -10.23 2.90 1.44
C ARG A 41 -9.19 1.88 1.00
N VAL A 42 -9.53 0.60 1.10
CA VAL A 42 -8.62 -0.51 0.84
C VAL A 42 -8.75 -0.98 -0.61
N TYR A 43 -7.63 -1.09 -1.30
CA TYR A 43 -7.54 -1.55 -2.67
C TYR A 43 -6.53 -2.70 -2.75
N ILE A 44 -6.97 -3.84 -3.23
CA ILE A 44 -6.19 -5.08 -3.18
C ILE A 44 -5.88 -5.51 -4.61
N SER A 45 -4.60 -5.69 -4.94
CA SER A 45 -4.23 -6.29 -6.24
C SER A 45 -4.71 -7.74 -6.36
N LYS A 46 -4.80 -8.31 -7.57
CA LYS A 46 -5.18 -9.73 -7.73
C LYS A 46 -4.30 -10.68 -6.93
N ALA A 47 -2.99 -10.44 -6.93
CA ALA A 47 -2.04 -11.22 -6.14
C ALA A 47 -2.21 -10.96 -4.62
N GLY A 48 -2.50 -9.71 -4.24
CA GLY A 48 -2.79 -9.33 -2.86
C GLY A 48 -3.97 -10.09 -2.28
N ASP A 49 -5.05 -10.28 -3.05
CA ASP A 49 -6.24 -11.02 -2.60
C ASP A 49 -5.90 -12.47 -2.23
N GLN A 50 -5.09 -13.13 -3.06
CA GLN A 50 -4.64 -14.49 -2.80
C GLN A 50 -3.75 -14.56 -1.55
N VAL A 51 -2.82 -13.62 -1.40
CA VAL A 51 -1.91 -13.59 -0.25
C VAL A 51 -2.66 -13.28 1.04
N ILE A 52 -3.55 -12.29 1.06
CA ILE A 52 -4.35 -11.95 2.25
C ILE A 52 -5.16 -13.16 2.71
N LYS A 53 -5.78 -13.90 1.78
CA LYS A 53 -6.51 -15.15 2.09
C LYS A 53 -5.59 -16.24 2.63
N TYR A 54 -4.41 -16.40 2.05
CA TYR A 54 -3.40 -17.36 2.54
C TYR A 54 -2.95 -17.04 3.97
N TYR A 55 -2.83 -15.75 4.32
CA TYR A 55 -2.53 -15.28 5.67
C TYR A 55 -3.75 -15.24 6.60
N LYS A 56 -4.96 -15.58 6.10
CA LYS A 56 -6.24 -15.54 6.83
C LYS A 56 -6.64 -14.16 7.38
N LEU A 57 -6.13 -13.09 6.77
CA LEU A 57 -6.37 -11.70 7.22
C LEU A 57 -7.57 -11.03 6.53
N PHE A 58 -8.24 -11.72 5.60
CA PHE A 58 -9.34 -11.11 4.84
C PHE A 58 -10.51 -10.71 5.74
N ASN A 59 -10.86 -11.57 6.70
CA ASN A 59 -11.92 -11.30 7.66
C ASN A 59 -11.57 -10.12 8.58
N ASP A 60 -10.29 -9.97 8.95
CA ASP A 60 -9.85 -8.83 9.75
C ASP A 60 -9.98 -7.52 8.98
N LEU A 61 -9.69 -7.53 7.67
CA LEU A 61 -9.93 -6.38 6.82
C LEU A 61 -11.43 -6.04 6.76
N GLU A 62 -12.30 -7.02 6.47
CA GLU A 62 -13.74 -6.80 6.41
C GLU A 62 -14.34 -6.32 7.74
N ALA A 63 -13.81 -6.77 8.87
CA ALA A 63 -14.26 -6.35 10.18
C ALA A 63 -13.87 -4.90 10.54
N ASN A 64 -12.75 -4.40 9.98
CA ASN A 64 -12.21 -3.08 10.34
C ASN A 64 -12.47 -2.01 9.27
N PHE A 65 -12.73 -2.39 8.01
CA PHE A 65 -12.85 -1.46 6.88
C PHE A 65 -14.10 -1.72 6.04
N ASP A 66 -14.96 -0.70 5.90
CA ASP A 66 -16.22 -0.80 5.14
C ASP A 66 -16.02 -0.79 3.61
N LYS A 67 -14.82 -0.41 3.14
CA LYS A 67 -14.55 -0.03 1.75
C LYS A 67 -13.32 -0.77 1.24
N ILE A 68 -13.56 -1.99 0.76
CA ILE A 68 -12.54 -2.89 0.23
C ILE A 68 -12.88 -3.19 -1.22
N TRP A 69 -11.91 -3.03 -2.11
CA TRP A 69 -12.04 -3.42 -3.51
C TRP A 69 -10.86 -4.28 -3.94
N VAL A 70 -11.17 -5.33 -4.71
CA VAL A 70 -10.17 -6.18 -5.36
C VAL A 70 -10.04 -5.76 -6.83
N GLU A 71 -8.81 -5.75 -7.33
CA GLU A 71 -8.48 -5.47 -8.71
C GLU A 71 -9.18 -6.44 -9.67
N ALA A 72 -9.98 -5.89 -10.59
CA ALA A 72 -10.46 -6.61 -11.76
C ALA A 72 -9.50 -6.43 -12.94
N ASN A 73 -8.98 -5.21 -13.12
CA ASN A 73 -7.93 -4.87 -14.09
C ASN A 73 -7.27 -3.54 -13.71
N ALA A 74 -6.36 -3.03 -14.54
CA ALA A 74 -5.60 -1.80 -14.30
C ALA A 74 -6.45 -0.53 -14.04
N ASN A 75 -7.71 -0.52 -14.45
CA ASN A 75 -8.63 0.62 -14.33
C ASN A 75 -9.85 0.35 -13.45
N ALA A 76 -10.05 -0.89 -12.99
CA ALA A 76 -11.25 -1.32 -12.27
C ALA A 76 -10.88 -1.99 -10.95
N PRO A 77 -11.34 -1.46 -9.79
CA PRO A 77 -12.16 -0.24 -9.60
C PRO A 77 -11.48 1.05 -10.12
N PHE A 78 -12.25 2.11 -10.34
CA PHE A 78 -11.77 3.38 -10.94
C PHE A 78 -10.92 4.24 -9.99
N LEU A 79 -9.90 3.65 -9.35
CA LEU A 79 -9.02 4.30 -8.38
C LEU A 79 -8.15 5.37 -9.04
N ALA A 80 -7.48 5.06 -10.15
CA ALA A 80 -6.55 5.97 -10.81
C ALA A 80 -7.22 7.30 -11.21
N GLY A 81 -8.44 7.23 -11.77
CA GLY A 81 -9.21 8.42 -12.11
C GLY A 81 -9.69 9.21 -10.89
N GLN A 82 -10.01 8.55 -9.77
CA GLN A 82 -10.35 9.25 -8.52
C GLN A 82 -9.15 9.98 -7.93
N ILE A 83 -7.96 9.38 -7.98
CA ILE A 83 -6.71 10.04 -7.56
C ILE A 83 -6.41 11.25 -8.44
N GLN A 84 -6.53 11.11 -9.76
CA GLN A 84 -6.19 12.17 -10.71
C GLN A 84 -7.02 13.45 -10.50
N VAL A 85 -8.26 13.32 -10.03
CA VAL A 85 -9.15 14.47 -9.73
C VAL A 85 -9.08 14.90 -8.25
N GLY A 86 -8.05 14.50 -7.51
CA GLY A 86 -7.77 14.97 -6.16
C GLY A 86 -8.71 14.44 -5.08
N ARG A 87 -9.31 13.25 -5.25
CA ARG A 87 -10.22 12.68 -4.24
C ARG A 87 -9.53 12.06 -3.02
N PHE A 88 -8.21 11.96 -3.04
CA PHE A 88 -7.42 11.31 -1.99
C PHE A 88 -6.29 12.23 -1.57
N GLU A 89 -6.05 12.32 -0.26
CA GLU A 89 -4.93 13.09 0.31
C GLU A 89 -3.58 12.45 -0.03
N PHE A 90 -3.55 11.11 -0.04
CA PHE A 90 -2.40 10.34 -0.47
C PHE A 90 -2.79 8.90 -0.87
N LEU A 91 -1.88 8.25 -1.59
CA LEU A 91 -1.89 6.82 -1.84
C LEU A 91 -0.80 6.15 -0.99
N LEU A 92 -1.17 5.16 -0.17
CA LEU A 92 -0.26 4.28 0.54
C LEU A 92 -0.25 2.90 -0.15
N LEU A 93 0.92 2.39 -0.54
CA LEU A 93 1.10 1.01 -0.97
C LEU A 93 1.89 0.25 0.11
N ALA A 94 1.20 -0.57 0.91
CA ALA A 94 1.83 -1.28 2.01
C ALA A 94 1.09 -2.60 2.31
N PRO A 95 1.77 -3.76 2.26
CA PRO A 95 3.10 -3.97 1.67
C PRO A 95 3.09 -3.86 0.13
N ALA A 96 4.24 -3.49 -0.43
CA ALA A 96 4.50 -3.39 -1.87
C ALA A 96 5.58 -4.39 -2.32
N THR A 97 5.22 -5.35 -3.18
CA THR A 97 6.17 -6.33 -3.75
C THR A 97 7.25 -5.66 -4.60
N SER A 98 8.41 -6.30 -4.72
CA SER A 98 9.47 -5.93 -5.68
C SER A 98 8.94 -5.77 -7.11
N ASN A 99 8.03 -6.64 -7.56
CA ASN A 99 7.36 -6.50 -8.86
C ASN A 99 6.58 -5.18 -8.98
N THR A 100 5.78 -4.81 -7.98
CA THR A 100 5.04 -3.53 -8.01
C THR A 100 5.99 -2.34 -7.96
N VAL A 101 7.02 -2.41 -7.11
CA VAL A 101 8.08 -1.40 -7.00
C VAL A 101 8.80 -1.19 -8.34
N ALA A 102 9.23 -2.29 -8.97
CA ALA A 102 9.88 -2.27 -10.28
C ALA A 102 8.98 -1.64 -11.34
N LYS A 103 7.72 -2.08 -11.44
CA LYS A 103 6.73 -1.54 -12.38
C LYS A 103 6.55 -0.03 -12.22
N ILE A 104 6.37 0.47 -11.00
CA ILE A 104 6.21 1.92 -10.78
C ILE A 104 7.51 2.65 -11.15
N SER A 105 8.68 2.12 -10.77
CA SER A 105 9.97 2.74 -11.07
C SER A 105 10.25 2.86 -12.57
N LEU A 106 9.73 1.91 -13.35
CA LEU A 106 9.81 1.85 -14.81
C LEU A 106 8.60 2.47 -15.51
N ARG A 107 7.66 3.05 -14.75
CA ARG A 107 6.44 3.69 -15.24
C ARG A 107 5.49 2.74 -16.01
N LEU A 108 5.46 1.46 -15.62
CA LEU A 108 4.50 0.47 -16.10
C LEU A 108 3.21 0.53 -15.27
N ALA A 109 2.08 0.78 -15.95
CA ALA A 109 0.77 1.04 -15.36
C ALA A 109 -0.27 -0.05 -15.70
N ASP A 110 0.13 -1.32 -15.59
CA ASP A 110 -0.65 -2.48 -16.08
C ASP A 110 -1.45 -3.21 -14.99
N THR A 111 -1.37 -2.76 -13.73
CA THR A 111 -2.20 -3.22 -12.61
C THR A 111 -2.91 -2.05 -11.95
N LEU A 112 -3.92 -2.32 -11.11
CA LEU A 112 -4.71 -1.27 -10.46
C LEU A 112 -3.80 -0.32 -9.66
N LEU A 113 -2.94 -0.90 -8.83
CA LEU A 113 -2.09 -0.14 -7.89
C LEU A 113 -0.93 0.56 -8.60
N THR A 114 -0.36 -0.03 -9.67
CA THR A 114 0.71 0.62 -10.44
C THR A 114 0.18 1.79 -11.25
N ASN A 115 -0.99 1.64 -11.87
CA ASN A 115 -1.67 2.73 -12.56
C ASN A 115 -2.04 3.87 -11.60
N ALA A 116 -2.62 3.54 -10.44
CA ALA A 116 -2.94 4.50 -9.39
C ALA A 116 -1.73 5.30 -8.91
N ALA A 117 -0.59 4.65 -8.65
CA ALA A 117 0.63 5.32 -8.20
C ALA A 117 1.22 6.24 -9.28
N ILE A 118 1.24 5.80 -10.53
CA ILE A 118 1.74 6.61 -11.65
C ILE A 118 0.85 7.83 -11.88
N MET A 119 -0.48 7.70 -11.75
CA MET A 119 -1.41 8.83 -11.83
C MET A 119 -1.28 9.76 -10.63
N ALA A 120 -1.08 9.23 -9.41
CA ALA A 120 -0.84 10.04 -8.23
C ALA A 120 0.39 10.94 -8.41
N GLN A 121 1.52 10.36 -8.86
CA GLN A 121 2.72 11.11 -9.19
C GLN A 121 2.46 12.21 -10.24
N LYS A 122 1.66 11.93 -11.28
CA LYS A 122 1.30 12.92 -12.31
C LYS A 122 0.41 14.04 -11.79
N ALA A 123 -0.46 13.74 -10.82
CA ALA A 123 -1.42 14.67 -10.26
C ALA A 123 -0.88 15.43 -9.03
N GLY A 124 0.38 15.19 -8.64
CA GLY A 124 0.97 15.77 -7.43
C GLY A 124 0.41 15.22 -6.12
N VAL A 125 -0.27 14.06 -6.17
CA VAL A 125 -0.79 13.38 -4.97
C VAL A 125 0.34 12.54 -4.36
N PRO A 126 0.68 12.72 -3.06
CA PRO A 126 1.72 11.96 -2.38
C PRO A 126 1.53 10.44 -2.50
N VAL A 127 2.61 9.73 -2.82
CA VAL A 127 2.66 8.26 -2.88
C VAL A 127 3.63 7.75 -1.83
N TYR A 128 3.10 7.03 -0.84
CA TYR A 128 3.89 6.32 0.15
C TYR A 128 3.98 4.85 -0.23
N ILE A 129 5.16 4.28 -0.21
CA ILE A 129 5.40 2.89 -0.59
C ILE A 129 6.20 2.24 0.54
N MET A 130 5.74 1.11 1.05
CA MET A 130 6.47 0.24 1.96
C MET A 130 6.94 -1.00 1.18
N PRO A 131 8.15 -0.99 0.59
CA PRO A 131 8.69 -2.13 -0.12
C PRO A 131 8.89 -3.32 0.82
N SER A 132 8.60 -4.51 0.33
CA SER A 132 9.00 -5.76 1.00
C SER A 132 10.51 -5.93 1.01
N ASP A 133 11.17 -5.49 -0.07
CA ASP A 133 12.58 -5.68 -0.33
C ASP A 133 13.30 -4.33 -0.32
N LEU A 134 13.79 -3.90 0.85
CA LEU A 134 14.36 -2.56 1.06
C LEU A 134 15.89 -2.51 0.94
N GLU A 135 16.58 -3.50 1.48
CA GLU A 135 18.04 -3.56 1.58
C GLU A 135 18.56 -4.92 1.12
N GLU A 136 19.74 -4.93 0.51
CA GLU A 136 20.37 -6.17 0.04
C GLU A 136 20.71 -7.07 1.22
N GLY A 137 20.53 -8.38 1.06
CA GLY A 137 20.92 -9.34 2.08
C GLY A 137 19.94 -10.50 2.23
N SER A 138 20.26 -11.38 3.19
CA SER A 138 19.36 -12.44 3.58
C SER A 138 18.34 -11.92 4.59
N VAL A 139 17.06 -12.08 4.27
CA VAL A 139 15.96 -11.80 5.18
C VAL A 139 15.20 -13.08 5.46
N VAL A 140 14.73 -13.23 6.70
CA VAL A 140 13.88 -14.34 7.12
C VAL A 140 12.49 -13.79 7.36
N THR A 141 11.51 -14.34 6.64
CA THR A 141 10.10 -14.04 6.85
C THR A 141 9.36 -15.26 7.36
N ARG A 142 8.36 -15.06 8.19
CA ARG A 142 7.59 -16.16 8.78
C ARG A 142 6.30 -16.38 8.02
N LEU A 143 6.12 -17.60 7.53
CA LEU A 143 4.91 -18.00 6.82
C LEU A 143 3.73 -18.23 7.79
N PRO A 144 2.48 -18.22 7.29
CA PRO A 144 1.29 -18.47 8.13
C PRO A 144 1.29 -19.82 8.84
N ASP A 145 2.00 -20.83 8.30
CA ASP A 145 2.17 -22.15 8.92
C ASP A 145 3.30 -22.18 9.97
N GLY A 146 3.92 -21.04 10.26
CA GLY A 146 4.96 -20.88 11.26
C GLY A 146 6.37 -21.18 10.78
N ARG A 147 6.55 -21.66 9.53
CA ARG A 147 7.87 -21.93 8.94
C ARG A 147 8.60 -20.64 8.59
N ASP A 148 9.91 -20.70 8.67
CA ASP A 148 10.80 -19.64 8.20
C ASP A 148 11.06 -19.81 6.71
N LEU A 149 10.91 -18.71 5.97
CA LEU A 149 11.28 -18.59 4.57
C LEU A 149 12.47 -17.62 4.48
N GLN A 150 13.63 -18.15 4.12
CA GLN A 150 14.81 -17.34 3.85
C GLN A 150 14.78 -16.84 2.40
N LEU A 151 14.88 -15.53 2.23
CA LEU A 151 14.97 -14.87 0.94
C LEU A 151 16.29 -14.13 0.85
N THR A 152 16.83 -14.00 -0.36
CA THR A 152 17.98 -13.15 -0.63
C THR A 152 17.52 -12.00 -1.50
N ILE A 153 17.43 -10.81 -0.90
CA ILE A 153 17.12 -9.57 -1.62
C ILE A 153 18.31 -9.23 -2.50
N ARG A 154 18.05 -9.02 -3.79
CA ARG A 154 19.09 -8.75 -4.77
C ARG A 154 19.27 -7.26 -4.98
N ARG A 155 20.41 -6.89 -5.54
CA ARG A 155 20.74 -5.49 -5.87
C ARG A 155 19.69 -4.89 -6.80
N GLU A 156 19.18 -5.67 -7.74
CA GLU A 156 18.18 -5.27 -8.72
C GLU A 156 16.87 -4.83 -8.06
N ASP A 157 16.43 -5.53 -7.00
CA ASP A 157 15.24 -5.16 -6.23
C ASP A 157 15.44 -3.79 -5.57
N VAL A 158 16.61 -3.60 -4.94
CA VAL A 158 16.97 -2.37 -4.22
C VAL A 158 17.19 -1.19 -5.16
N GLU A 159 17.68 -1.42 -6.38
CA GLU A 159 17.85 -0.37 -7.39
C GLU A 159 16.52 0.27 -7.78
N HIS A 160 15.45 -0.53 -7.89
CA HIS A 160 14.10 -0.01 -8.13
C HIS A 160 13.57 0.84 -6.97
N VAL A 161 13.85 0.45 -5.72
CA VAL A 161 13.51 1.27 -4.55
C VAL A 161 14.24 2.61 -4.56
N LYS A 162 15.55 2.60 -4.82
CA LYS A 162 16.37 3.83 -4.93
C LYS A 162 15.84 4.75 -6.04
N ARG A 163 15.45 4.18 -7.17
CA ARG A 163 14.84 4.92 -8.27
C ARG A 163 13.51 5.56 -7.88
N LEU A 164 12.64 4.85 -7.16
CA LEU A 164 11.39 5.41 -6.64
C LEU A 164 11.61 6.52 -5.63
N GLN A 165 12.60 6.38 -4.74
CA GLN A 165 12.92 7.40 -3.75
C GLN A 165 13.37 8.72 -4.38
N ALA A 166 13.97 8.67 -5.56
CA ALA A 166 14.36 9.85 -6.34
C ALA A 166 13.19 10.47 -7.15
N MET A 167 12.02 9.82 -7.20
CA MET A 167 10.86 10.36 -7.91
C MET A 167 10.12 11.39 -7.05
N GLU A 168 9.73 12.50 -7.68
CA GLU A 168 8.94 13.54 -7.04
C GLU A 168 7.63 12.99 -6.46
N GLY A 169 7.24 13.50 -5.28
CA GLY A 169 6.01 13.10 -4.59
C GLY A 169 5.98 11.64 -4.13
N THR A 170 7.11 10.93 -4.14
CA THR A 170 7.21 9.51 -3.77
C THR A 170 8.07 9.32 -2.53
N PHE A 171 7.56 8.57 -1.56
CA PHE A 171 8.17 8.42 -0.25
C PHE A 171 8.26 6.94 0.13
N ILE A 172 9.46 6.48 0.48
CA ILE A 172 9.71 5.12 0.93
C ILE A 172 9.53 5.03 2.44
N LEU A 173 8.73 4.06 2.89
CA LEU A 173 8.58 3.66 4.29
C LEU A 173 9.42 2.42 4.54
N LYS A 174 10.15 2.40 5.66
CA LYS A 174 11.03 1.29 6.04
C LYS A 174 10.25 0.13 6.67
N GLY A 175 9.10 0.40 7.27
CA GLY A 175 8.23 -0.62 7.83
C GLY A 175 6.91 -0.07 8.38
N ALA A 176 6.10 -0.97 8.95
CA ALA A 176 4.77 -0.63 9.47
C ALA A 176 4.81 0.48 10.55
N GLY A 177 5.89 0.55 11.34
CA GLY A 177 6.07 1.58 12.37
C GLY A 177 6.19 3.02 11.83
N ASP A 178 6.49 3.20 10.54
CA ASP A 178 6.55 4.54 9.93
C ASP A 178 5.15 5.08 9.56
N ILE A 179 4.16 4.18 9.39
CA ILE A 179 2.81 4.52 8.93
C ILE A 179 2.11 5.49 9.90
N PRO A 180 2.11 5.30 11.24
CA PRO A 180 1.48 6.26 12.15
C PRO A 180 2.11 7.65 12.10
N GLY A 181 3.43 7.72 11.95
CA GLY A 181 4.15 8.99 11.79
C GLY A 181 3.76 9.70 10.50
N MET A 182 3.59 8.95 9.40
CA MET A 182 3.04 9.48 8.16
C MET A 182 1.63 10.04 8.34
N PHE A 183 0.70 9.30 8.98
CA PHE A 183 -0.67 9.79 9.23
C PHE A 183 -0.67 11.09 10.05
N ARG A 184 0.14 11.18 11.11
CA ARG A 184 0.25 12.39 11.93
C ARG A 184 0.71 13.62 11.14
N ARG A 185 1.55 13.46 10.11
CA ARG A 185 1.98 14.59 9.27
C ARG A 185 0.85 15.17 8.41
N HIS A 186 -0.16 14.36 8.09
CA HIS A 186 -1.30 14.79 7.25
C HIS A 186 -2.51 15.23 8.06
N PHE A 187 -2.73 14.64 9.23
CA PHE A 187 -3.97 14.77 9.99
C PHE A 187 -3.79 15.15 11.47
N GLY A 188 -2.54 15.29 11.92
CA GLY A 188 -2.20 15.71 13.28
C GLY A 188 -2.06 17.21 13.44
#